data_AF-A0A9X3YLQ4-F1
#
_entry.id   AF-A0A9X3YLQ4-F1
#
_cell.length_a   1.000
_cell.length_b   1.000
_cell.length_c   1.000
_cell.angle_alpha   90.00
_cell.angle_beta   90.00
_cell.angle_gamma   90.00
#
_symmetry.space_group_name_H-M   'P 1'
#
loop_
_entity.id
_entity.type
_entity.pdbx_description
1 polymer ?
#
loop_
_entity_poly.entity_id
_entity_poly.type
_entity_poly.pdbx_seq_one_letter_code
_entity_poly.pdbx_strand_id
1 'polypeptide(L)'
;MPALRRWLPLLLAAAAPAHATYSIVACDAATRACGVAVQTNNLAVGASVPAAQAGVGALVSQFETNPHYGPQALALMAAGATPADALARILADDGDFDGETIQARQVALVRVDGTSAVHTGRDVAASPWAGSRGGAGYSVQGNGLAGPQVIAAMESAFLAARGPLAERLLASLAAGERAGGQTTGRESAALLVRTTDGWPIDIDLRVDHASDPIAALTSLYGQYAARQDIVAARQAARRGEFERAANLLIGAVAKAPAWPRAWLQAARVAIEIERPQLALQYLAAAFAQNDAWRAVELGAGRYAALGANPLFARYVDDAQRNAALADLRALDAQAPAAARASLAARLVEAQRPAEALGVLPARDETSRSALVRIDALAALGLARDARTQLRLARKRWPDDRRLSARSHE
;
A
#
# COMPACT_ATOMS: atom_id res chain seq x y z
N MET A 1 -2.78 22.99 -78.57
CA MET A 1 -2.48 21.75 -77.82
C MET A 1 -1.59 22.11 -76.65
N PRO A 2 -2.07 22.02 -75.41
CA PRO A 2 -1.20 21.48 -74.37
C PRO A 2 -1.90 20.44 -73.45
N ALA A 3 -1.03 19.62 -72.88
CA ALA A 3 -1.27 18.37 -72.16
C ALA A 3 -2.23 18.46 -70.96
N LEU A 4 -3.15 17.50 -70.88
CA LEU A 4 -3.81 17.11 -69.63
C LEU A 4 -2.80 16.43 -68.70
N ARG A 5 -2.45 17.06 -67.58
CA ARG A 5 -1.87 16.39 -66.41
C ARG A 5 -3.03 15.81 -65.58
N ARG A 6 -3.16 14.48 -65.62
CA ARG A 6 -4.03 13.71 -64.72
C ARG A 6 -3.46 13.79 -63.30
N TRP A 7 -4.24 14.35 -62.38
CA TRP A 7 -3.98 14.23 -60.94
C TRP A 7 -4.60 12.92 -60.46
N LEU A 8 -3.76 11.99 -60.01
CA LEU A 8 -4.19 10.79 -59.28
C LEU A 8 -4.38 11.22 -57.81
N PRO A 9 -5.53 10.98 -57.17
CA PRO A 9 -5.63 11.18 -55.73
C PRO A 9 -4.90 10.03 -55.03
N LEU A 10 -3.88 10.36 -54.23
CA LEU A 10 -3.39 9.46 -53.19
C LEU A 10 -4.51 9.29 -52.17
N LEU A 11 -5.13 8.12 -52.14
CA LEU A 11 -5.94 7.69 -51.00
C LEU A 11 -4.98 7.49 -49.83
N LEU A 12 -4.84 8.51 -48.99
CA LEU A 12 -4.39 8.34 -47.61
C LEU A 12 -5.42 7.44 -46.94
N ALA A 13 -5.10 6.16 -46.82
CA ALA A 13 -5.78 5.29 -45.87
C ALA A 13 -5.52 5.91 -44.49
N ALA A 14 -6.50 6.65 -43.98
CA ALA A 14 -6.54 6.97 -42.56
C ALA A 14 -6.58 5.63 -41.85
N ALA A 15 -5.50 5.27 -41.15
CA ALA A 15 -5.54 4.14 -40.23
C ALA A 15 -6.69 4.43 -39.27
N ALA A 16 -7.74 3.60 -39.33
CA ALA A 16 -8.84 3.69 -38.38
C ALA A 16 -8.25 3.68 -36.96
N PRO A 17 -8.79 4.47 -36.01
CA PRO A 17 -8.35 4.39 -34.63
C PRO A 17 -8.52 2.95 -34.17
N ALA A 18 -7.40 2.26 -33.94
CA ALA A 18 -7.44 0.90 -33.42
C ALA A 18 -7.73 0.99 -31.93
N HIS A 19 -8.98 0.77 -31.55
CA HIS A 19 -9.37 0.51 -30.17
C HIS A 19 -8.61 -0.74 -29.72
N ALA A 20 -7.78 -0.60 -28.68
CA ALA A 20 -6.94 -1.70 -28.22
C ALA A 20 -6.95 -1.75 -26.69
N THR A 21 -7.23 -2.93 -26.16
CA THR A 21 -7.41 -3.17 -24.71
C THR A 21 -7.06 -4.61 -24.42
N TYR A 22 -6.41 -4.85 -23.27
CA TYR A 22 -6.22 -6.19 -22.75
C TYR A 22 -6.52 -6.24 -21.26
N SER A 23 -7.04 -7.38 -20.82
CA SER A 23 -7.52 -7.55 -19.46
C SER A 23 -7.50 -9.00 -19.02
N ILE A 24 -7.60 -9.19 -17.72
CA ILE A 24 -7.82 -10.46 -17.07
C ILE A 24 -8.98 -10.31 -16.07
N VAL A 25 -9.89 -11.29 -16.09
CA VAL A 25 -10.94 -11.47 -15.08
C VAL A 25 -10.69 -12.77 -14.35
N ALA A 26 -10.85 -12.79 -13.04
CA ALA A 26 -10.66 -14.01 -12.25
C ALA A 26 -11.45 -14.01 -10.95
N CYS A 27 -11.73 -15.21 -10.46
CA CYS A 27 -12.25 -15.45 -9.12
C CYS A 27 -11.35 -16.45 -8.39
N ASP A 28 -11.14 -16.21 -7.11
CA ASP A 28 -10.45 -17.13 -6.21
C ASP A 28 -11.49 -17.96 -5.45
N ALA A 29 -11.50 -19.28 -5.71
CA ALA A 29 -12.51 -20.18 -5.13
C ALA A 29 -12.41 -20.29 -3.61
N ALA A 30 -11.20 -20.14 -3.04
CA ALA A 30 -10.98 -20.32 -1.61
C ALA A 30 -11.46 -19.10 -0.80
N THR A 31 -11.12 -17.90 -1.25
CA THR A 31 -11.50 -16.63 -0.61
C THR A 31 -12.83 -16.09 -1.11
N ARG A 32 -13.36 -16.63 -2.21
CA ARG A 32 -14.52 -16.13 -2.94
C ARG A 32 -14.35 -14.70 -3.48
N ALA A 33 -13.12 -14.17 -3.48
CA ALA A 33 -12.83 -12.87 -4.08
C ALA A 33 -12.93 -12.97 -5.61
N CYS A 34 -13.46 -11.92 -6.24
CA CYS A 34 -13.53 -11.83 -7.71
C CYS A 34 -13.02 -10.46 -8.14
N GLY A 35 -12.35 -10.39 -9.28
CA GLY A 35 -11.70 -9.16 -9.70
C GLY A 35 -11.24 -9.13 -11.16
N VAL A 36 -10.79 -7.95 -11.55
CA VAL A 36 -10.39 -7.57 -12.90
C VAL A 36 -9.12 -6.73 -12.84
N ALA A 37 -8.20 -6.95 -13.77
CA ALA A 37 -7.18 -5.98 -14.12
C ALA A 37 -7.21 -5.70 -15.63
N VAL A 38 -7.09 -4.43 -16.02
CA VAL A 38 -7.23 -3.98 -17.42
C VAL A 38 -6.28 -2.82 -17.71
N GLN A 39 -5.78 -2.75 -18.95
CA GLN A 39 -5.06 -1.59 -19.49
C GLN A 39 -5.58 -1.26 -20.90
N THR A 40 -5.60 0.03 -21.24
CA THR A 40 -5.85 0.53 -22.60
C THR A 40 -5.00 1.77 -22.91
N ASN A 41 -5.09 2.25 -24.16
CA ASN A 41 -4.58 3.54 -24.64
C ASN A 41 -5.76 4.50 -24.91
N ASN A 42 -6.62 4.59 -23.91
CA ASN A 42 -7.76 5.49 -23.84
C ASN A 42 -7.89 5.94 -22.38
N LEU A 43 -8.59 7.04 -22.15
CA LEU A 43 -8.76 7.62 -20.82
C LEU A 43 -9.63 6.72 -19.93
N ALA A 44 -9.29 6.63 -18.64
CA ALA A 44 -10.17 6.19 -17.57
C ALA A 44 -10.85 4.81 -17.74
N VAL A 45 -10.12 3.79 -18.20
CA VAL A 45 -10.68 2.44 -18.46
C VAL A 45 -11.37 1.80 -17.25
N GLY A 46 -10.92 2.15 -16.04
CA GLY A 46 -11.51 1.64 -14.80
C GLY A 46 -12.94 2.08 -14.55
N ALA A 47 -13.43 3.12 -15.26
CA ALA A 47 -14.76 3.67 -15.05
C ALA A 47 -15.87 2.85 -15.72
N SER A 48 -15.59 2.15 -16.81
CA SER A 48 -16.62 1.51 -17.65
C SER A 48 -16.40 0.02 -17.91
N VAL A 49 -15.15 -0.45 -17.94
CA VAL A 49 -14.82 -1.82 -18.37
C VAL A 49 -14.97 -2.86 -17.26
N PRO A 50 -14.39 -2.70 -16.06
CA PRO A 50 -14.37 -3.76 -15.06
C PRO A 50 -15.65 -3.82 -14.22
N ALA A 51 -16.17 -5.01 -14.00
CA ALA A 51 -17.22 -5.29 -13.01
C ALA A 51 -16.89 -6.54 -12.20
N ALA A 52 -17.19 -6.54 -10.91
CA ALA A 52 -16.98 -7.70 -10.04
C ALA A 52 -17.94 -7.70 -8.85
N GLN A 53 -18.29 -8.90 -8.39
CA GLN A 53 -19.04 -9.12 -7.15
C GLN A 53 -18.48 -10.35 -6.44
N ALA A 54 -18.12 -10.18 -5.17
CA ALA A 54 -17.59 -11.25 -4.35
C ALA A 54 -18.58 -12.42 -4.24
N GLY A 55 -18.08 -13.64 -4.33
CA GLY A 55 -18.89 -14.85 -4.27
C GLY A 55 -19.83 -15.07 -5.46
N VAL A 56 -19.80 -14.20 -6.47
CA VAL A 56 -20.58 -14.33 -7.69
C VAL A 56 -19.65 -14.47 -8.88
N GLY A 57 -19.00 -13.38 -9.29
CA GLY A 57 -18.22 -13.38 -10.53
C GLY A 57 -17.52 -12.06 -10.83
N ALA A 58 -16.79 -12.04 -11.93
CA ALA A 58 -16.16 -10.86 -12.52
C ALA A 58 -16.39 -10.83 -14.04
N LEU A 59 -16.45 -9.63 -14.59
CA LEU A 59 -16.72 -9.39 -16.01
C LEU A 59 -15.89 -8.22 -16.53
N VAL A 60 -15.54 -8.29 -17.82
CA VAL A 60 -15.18 -7.13 -18.63
C VAL A 60 -16.06 -7.02 -19.87
N SER A 61 -16.36 -5.79 -20.27
CA SER A 61 -16.80 -5.44 -21.62
C SER A 61 -15.80 -4.44 -22.19
N GLN A 62 -15.19 -4.73 -23.34
CA GLN A 62 -14.13 -3.91 -23.94
C GLN A 62 -14.23 -3.88 -25.48
N PHE A 63 -13.28 -3.17 -26.12
CA PHE A 63 -13.38 -2.66 -27.50
C PHE A 63 -14.41 -1.53 -27.55
N GLU A 64 -15.63 -1.76 -28.02
CA GLU A 64 -16.75 -0.84 -27.77
C GLU A 64 -17.49 -1.28 -26.50
N THR A 65 -17.31 -0.52 -25.42
CA THR A 65 -17.74 -0.95 -24.08
C THR A 65 -19.23 -0.71 -23.87
N ASN A 66 -20.00 -1.77 -23.53
CA ASN A 66 -21.34 -1.61 -22.97
C ASN A 66 -21.28 -1.66 -21.43
N PRO A 67 -21.40 -0.52 -20.72
CA PRO A 67 -21.30 -0.47 -19.26
C PRO A 67 -22.47 -1.14 -18.55
N HIS A 68 -23.58 -1.42 -19.24
CA HIS A 68 -24.75 -2.10 -18.66
C HIS A 68 -24.52 -3.61 -18.46
N TYR A 69 -23.61 -4.21 -19.22
CA TYR A 69 -23.31 -5.65 -19.14
C TYR A 69 -22.85 -6.10 -17.77
N GLY A 70 -22.00 -5.32 -17.09
CA GLY A 70 -21.46 -5.66 -15.77
C GLY A 70 -22.55 -5.91 -14.74
N PRO A 71 -23.36 -4.90 -14.38
CA PRO A 71 -24.46 -5.06 -13.42
C PRO A 71 -25.47 -6.14 -13.83
N GLN A 72 -25.85 -6.21 -15.11
CA GLN A 72 -26.83 -7.19 -15.61
C GLN A 72 -26.32 -8.64 -15.48
N ALA A 73 -25.11 -8.91 -15.96
CA ALA A 73 -24.54 -10.25 -15.92
C ALA A 73 -24.26 -10.73 -14.49
N LEU A 74 -23.77 -9.84 -13.62
CA LEU A 74 -23.58 -10.16 -12.21
C LEU A 74 -24.91 -10.49 -11.53
N ALA A 75 -25.99 -9.76 -11.83
CA ALA A 75 -27.32 -10.07 -11.31
C ALA A 75 -27.83 -11.43 -11.79
N LEU A 76 -27.65 -11.75 -13.08
CA LEU A 76 -28.02 -13.06 -13.65
C LEU A 76 -27.23 -14.20 -12.99
N MET A 77 -25.90 -14.05 -12.86
CA MET A 77 -25.06 -15.06 -12.21
C MET A 77 -25.37 -15.21 -10.72
N ALA A 78 -25.73 -14.11 -10.02
CA ALA A 78 -26.17 -14.15 -8.63
C ALA A 78 -27.51 -14.91 -8.48
N ALA A 79 -28.38 -14.85 -9.49
CA ALA A 79 -29.62 -15.63 -9.56
C ALA A 79 -29.40 -17.10 -10.00
N GLY A 80 -28.14 -17.51 -10.23
CA GLY A 80 -27.76 -18.90 -10.52
C GLY A 80 -27.46 -19.18 -11.99
N ALA A 81 -27.57 -18.21 -12.90
CA ALA A 81 -27.20 -18.39 -14.29
C ALA A 81 -25.72 -18.78 -14.43
N THR A 82 -25.42 -19.59 -15.47
CA THR A 82 -24.03 -19.83 -15.86
C THR A 82 -23.46 -18.59 -16.57
N PRO A 83 -22.13 -18.42 -16.64
CA PRO A 83 -21.52 -17.38 -17.46
C PRO A 83 -21.98 -17.40 -18.92
N ALA A 84 -22.22 -18.58 -19.48
CA ALA A 84 -22.70 -18.73 -20.86
C ALA A 84 -24.14 -18.22 -21.03
N ASP A 85 -25.04 -18.57 -20.12
CA ASP A 85 -26.44 -18.10 -20.15
C ASP A 85 -26.52 -16.59 -19.91
N ALA A 86 -25.73 -16.09 -18.94
CA ALA A 86 -25.66 -14.66 -18.66
C ALA A 86 -25.12 -13.89 -19.86
N LEU A 87 -24.05 -14.38 -20.51
CA LEU A 87 -23.49 -13.79 -21.72
C LEU A 87 -24.49 -13.78 -22.88
N ALA A 88 -25.14 -14.91 -23.14
CA ALA A 88 -26.15 -15.00 -24.19
C ALA A 88 -27.28 -14.00 -23.96
N ARG A 89 -27.70 -13.82 -22.70
CA ARG A 89 -28.78 -12.89 -22.35
C ARG A 89 -28.38 -11.42 -22.53
N ILE A 90 -27.22 -11.00 -22.01
CA ILE A 90 -26.79 -9.60 -22.15
C ILE A 90 -26.51 -9.22 -23.61
N LEU A 91 -26.02 -10.15 -24.44
CA LEU A 91 -25.81 -9.91 -25.87
C LEU A 91 -27.14 -9.80 -26.63
N ALA A 92 -28.13 -10.62 -26.28
CA ALA A 92 -29.48 -10.52 -26.86
C ALA A 92 -30.18 -9.22 -26.47
N ASP A 93 -29.92 -8.73 -25.25
CA ASP A 93 -30.49 -7.49 -24.71
C ASP A 93 -29.63 -6.24 -25.02
N ASP A 94 -28.55 -6.34 -25.80
CA ASP A 94 -27.62 -5.22 -26.07
C ASP A 94 -28.33 -4.00 -26.66
N GLY A 95 -29.28 -4.24 -27.57
CA GLY A 95 -30.14 -3.23 -28.17
C GLY A 95 -29.41 -2.14 -28.96
N ASP A 96 -28.12 -2.35 -29.29
CA ASP A 96 -27.24 -1.40 -29.96
C ASP A 96 -27.31 0.01 -29.33
N PHE A 97 -27.29 0.08 -27.99
CA PHE A 97 -27.66 1.28 -27.20
C PHE A 97 -26.86 2.56 -27.53
N ASP A 98 -25.63 2.41 -28.01
CA ASP A 98 -24.68 3.46 -28.37
C ASP A 98 -24.49 3.57 -29.90
N GLY A 99 -25.29 2.84 -30.69
CA GLY A 99 -25.17 2.74 -32.14
C GLY A 99 -24.21 1.66 -32.63
N GLU A 100 -23.51 0.96 -31.73
CA GLU A 100 -22.62 -0.15 -32.04
C GLU A 100 -23.29 -1.50 -31.80
N THR A 101 -22.92 -2.51 -32.59
CA THR A 101 -23.50 -3.85 -32.46
C THR A 101 -22.68 -4.78 -31.57
N ILE A 102 -23.23 -5.93 -31.20
CA ILE A 102 -22.49 -7.01 -30.52
C ILE A 102 -21.19 -7.43 -31.24
N GLN A 103 -21.03 -7.10 -32.52
CA GLN A 103 -19.84 -7.39 -33.32
C GLN A 103 -18.64 -6.52 -32.97
N ALA A 104 -18.87 -5.35 -32.37
CA ALA A 104 -17.86 -4.46 -31.82
C ALA A 104 -17.59 -4.70 -30.32
N ARG A 105 -18.14 -5.78 -29.73
CA ARG A 105 -17.98 -6.09 -28.30
C ARG A 105 -17.00 -7.24 -28.09
N GLN A 106 -16.09 -7.09 -27.13
CA GLN A 106 -15.36 -8.21 -26.54
C GLN A 106 -15.74 -8.31 -25.06
N VAL A 107 -16.31 -9.44 -24.66
CA VAL A 107 -16.86 -9.64 -23.31
C VAL A 107 -16.30 -10.91 -22.72
N ALA A 108 -15.88 -10.88 -21.47
CA ALA A 108 -15.46 -12.09 -20.75
C ALA A 108 -16.05 -12.09 -19.35
N LEU A 109 -16.58 -13.24 -18.94
CA LEU A 109 -17.21 -13.48 -17.64
C LEU A 109 -16.57 -14.68 -16.98
N VAL A 110 -16.35 -14.58 -15.67
CA VAL A 110 -15.93 -15.69 -14.81
C VAL A 110 -16.84 -15.73 -13.60
N ARG A 111 -17.24 -16.93 -13.19
CA ARG A 111 -17.98 -17.16 -11.95
C ARG A 111 -17.07 -17.78 -10.89
N VAL A 112 -17.41 -17.60 -9.62
CA VAL A 112 -16.64 -18.11 -8.47
C VAL A 112 -16.53 -19.65 -8.44
N ASP A 113 -17.40 -20.35 -9.15
CA ASP A 113 -17.36 -21.82 -9.28
C ASP A 113 -16.35 -22.33 -10.32
N GLY A 114 -15.63 -21.41 -10.97
CA GLY A 114 -14.59 -21.73 -11.93
C GLY A 114 -15.04 -21.71 -13.39
N THR A 115 -16.34 -21.56 -13.67
CA THR A 115 -16.85 -21.48 -15.04
C THR A 115 -16.61 -20.10 -15.66
N SER A 116 -16.51 -20.05 -16.99
CA SER A 116 -16.29 -18.81 -17.74
C SER A 116 -16.95 -18.86 -19.12
N ALA A 117 -17.17 -17.67 -19.70
CA ALA A 117 -17.66 -17.51 -21.07
C ALA A 117 -17.04 -16.25 -21.69
N VAL A 118 -16.75 -16.30 -22.99
CA VAL A 118 -16.15 -15.20 -23.74
C VAL A 118 -16.90 -14.99 -25.05
N HIS A 119 -17.15 -13.73 -25.38
CA HIS A 119 -17.60 -13.29 -26.70
C HIS A 119 -16.52 -12.41 -27.33
N THR A 120 -16.23 -12.63 -28.61
CA THR A 120 -15.37 -11.76 -29.41
C THR A 120 -16.11 -11.53 -30.72
N GLY A 121 -16.68 -10.33 -30.88
CA GLY A 121 -17.37 -9.96 -32.10
C GLY A 121 -16.44 -9.90 -33.31
N ARG A 122 -16.98 -10.02 -34.51
CA ARG A 122 -16.19 -10.09 -35.75
C ARG A 122 -15.36 -8.82 -36.01
N ASP A 123 -15.85 -7.65 -35.58
CA ASP A 123 -15.17 -6.38 -35.80
C ASP A 123 -13.98 -6.27 -34.84
N VAL A 124 -14.12 -6.80 -33.62
CA VAL A 124 -12.98 -7.00 -32.70
C VAL A 124 -11.96 -7.96 -33.30
N ALA A 125 -12.41 -9.09 -33.85
CA ALA A 125 -11.55 -10.10 -34.46
C ALA A 125 -10.77 -9.59 -35.69
N ALA A 126 -11.24 -8.50 -36.31
CA ALA A 126 -10.56 -7.82 -37.42
C ALA A 126 -9.41 -6.90 -36.97
N SER A 127 -9.21 -6.70 -35.66
CA SER A 127 -8.04 -5.99 -35.11
C SER A 127 -6.73 -6.66 -35.55
N PRO A 128 -5.58 -5.94 -35.56
CA PRO A 128 -4.28 -6.54 -35.91
C PRO A 128 -3.99 -7.88 -35.22
N TRP A 129 -4.37 -7.98 -33.94
CA TRP A 129 -4.56 -9.25 -33.26
C TRP A 129 -5.62 -9.12 -32.17
N ALA A 130 -6.49 -10.12 -32.05
CA ALA A 130 -7.44 -10.26 -30.95
C ALA A 130 -7.59 -11.74 -30.57
N GLY A 131 -7.86 -11.99 -29.29
CA GLY A 131 -8.05 -13.35 -28.80
C GLY A 131 -8.27 -13.42 -27.30
N SER A 132 -8.51 -14.64 -26.82
CA SER A 132 -8.66 -14.94 -25.41
C SER A 132 -8.11 -16.33 -25.07
N ARG A 133 -7.78 -16.52 -23.79
CA ARG A 133 -7.41 -17.81 -23.18
C ARG A 133 -8.05 -17.86 -21.79
N GLY A 134 -8.45 -19.04 -21.34
CA GLY A 134 -9.11 -19.17 -20.05
C GLY A 134 -8.97 -20.57 -19.49
N GLY A 135 -9.25 -20.67 -18.20
CA GLY A 135 -9.23 -21.92 -17.45
C GLY A 135 -10.15 -21.80 -16.24
N ALA A 136 -10.00 -22.73 -15.29
CA ALA A 136 -10.81 -22.74 -14.09
C ALA A 136 -10.64 -21.42 -13.29
N GLY A 137 -11.70 -20.62 -13.24
CA GLY A 137 -11.76 -19.40 -12.43
C GLY A 137 -11.04 -18.19 -13.02
N TYR A 138 -10.68 -18.19 -14.31
CA TYR A 138 -10.13 -17.00 -14.97
C TYR A 138 -10.37 -16.97 -16.49
N SER A 139 -10.29 -15.76 -17.05
CA SER A 139 -10.20 -15.50 -18.49
C SER A 139 -9.28 -14.31 -18.74
N VAL A 140 -8.44 -14.43 -19.77
CA VAL A 140 -7.55 -13.40 -20.27
C VAL A 140 -7.93 -13.09 -21.71
N GLN A 141 -8.06 -11.83 -22.06
CA GLN A 141 -8.55 -11.40 -23.37
C GLN A 141 -7.91 -10.09 -23.81
N GLY A 142 -7.86 -9.87 -25.12
CA GLY A 142 -7.47 -8.58 -25.66
C GLY A 142 -7.72 -8.44 -27.15
N ASN A 143 -7.56 -7.21 -27.60
CA ASN A 143 -7.73 -6.74 -28.97
C ASN A 143 -6.70 -5.64 -29.27
N GLY A 144 -6.33 -5.50 -30.54
CA GLY A 144 -5.26 -4.61 -30.99
C GLY A 144 -3.90 -4.93 -30.36
N LEU A 145 -3.61 -6.22 -30.12
CA LEU A 145 -2.36 -6.63 -29.46
C LEU A 145 -1.21 -6.80 -30.43
N ALA A 146 0.01 -6.77 -29.90
CA ALA A 146 1.22 -7.10 -30.65
C ALA A 146 1.26 -8.58 -31.11
N GLY A 147 0.41 -9.44 -30.56
CA GLY A 147 0.26 -10.84 -30.99
C GLY A 147 -0.16 -11.79 -29.86
N PRO A 148 -0.26 -13.10 -30.15
CA PRO A 148 -0.75 -14.11 -29.20
C PRO A 148 0.14 -14.29 -27.97
N GLN A 149 1.42 -13.92 -28.06
CA GLN A 149 2.37 -13.96 -26.95
C GLN A 149 1.92 -13.10 -25.76
N VAL A 150 1.14 -12.03 -25.99
CA VAL A 150 0.65 -11.15 -24.93
C VAL A 150 -0.29 -11.90 -24.00
N ILE A 151 -1.35 -12.52 -24.54
CA ILE A 151 -2.30 -13.31 -23.74
C ILE A 151 -1.64 -14.54 -23.13
N ALA A 152 -0.70 -15.18 -23.84
CA ALA A 152 0.04 -16.31 -23.30
C ALA A 152 0.92 -15.93 -22.09
N ALA A 153 1.60 -14.77 -22.14
CA ALA A 153 2.41 -14.26 -21.05
C ALA A 153 1.57 -13.85 -19.83
N MET A 154 0.43 -13.19 -20.06
CA MET A 154 -0.54 -12.84 -19.03
C MET A 154 -1.04 -14.08 -18.28
N GLU A 155 -1.52 -15.09 -19.00
CA GLU A 155 -2.00 -16.35 -18.41
C GLU A 155 -0.90 -17.05 -17.60
N SER A 156 0.29 -17.20 -18.18
CA SER A 156 1.43 -17.84 -17.52
C SER A 156 1.80 -17.14 -16.20
N ALA A 157 1.84 -15.81 -16.20
CA ALA A 157 2.14 -15.03 -15.01
C ALA A 157 1.03 -15.14 -13.93
N PHE A 158 -0.24 -15.13 -14.32
CA PHE A 158 -1.36 -15.31 -13.40
C PHE A 158 -1.35 -16.67 -12.68
N LEU A 159 -1.03 -17.73 -13.43
CA LEU A 159 -0.97 -19.10 -12.93
C LEU A 159 0.27 -19.34 -12.06
N ALA A 160 1.39 -18.70 -12.37
CA ALA A 160 2.63 -18.81 -11.59
C ALA A 160 2.63 -17.95 -10.32
N ALA A 161 1.92 -16.82 -10.32
CA ALA A 161 1.85 -15.90 -9.20
C ALA A 161 1.14 -16.53 -7.99
N ARG A 162 1.65 -16.19 -6.80
CA ARG A 162 1.10 -16.60 -5.50
C ARG A 162 0.64 -15.37 -4.73
N GLY A 163 -0.12 -15.58 -3.66
CA GLY A 163 -0.62 -14.49 -2.82
C GLY A 163 -2.05 -14.06 -3.18
N PRO A 164 -2.48 -12.88 -2.69
CA PRO A 164 -3.83 -12.37 -2.91
C PRO A 164 -4.16 -12.23 -4.40
N LEU A 165 -5.45 -12.35 -4.73
CA LEU A 165 -5.96 -12.24 -6.10
C LEU A 165 -5.45 -10.96 -6.81
N ALA A 166 -5.40 -9.84 -6.10
CA ALA A 166 -4.90 -8.55 -6.58
C ALA A 166 -3.47 -8.63 -7.15
N GLU A 167 -2.55 -9.30 -6.46
CA GLU A 167 -1.14 -9.45 -6.90
C GLU A 167 -1.03 -10.33 -8.14
N ARG A 168 -1.84 -11.39 -8.20
CA ARG A 168 -1.88 -12.29 -9.37
C ARG A 168 -2.42 -11.58 -10.60
N LEU A 169 -3.46 -10.76 -10.44
CA LEU A 169 -4.04 -9.93 -11.51
C LEU A 169 -3.03 -8.87 -12.01
N LEU A 170 -2.33 -8.18 -11.11
CA LEU A 170 -1.28 -7.23 -11.48
C LEU A 170 -0.09 -7.91 -12.18
N ALA A 171 0.34 -9.07 -11.70
CA ALA A 171 1.41 -9.84 -12.31
C ALA A 171 1.07 -10.24 -13.75
N SER A 172 -0.19 -10.64 -14.00
CA SER A 172 -0.72 -10.90 -15.34
C SER A 172 -0.60 -9.66 -16.23
N LEU A 173 -1.15 -8.53 -15.78
CA LEU A 173 -1.17 -7.30 -16.58
C LEU A 173 0.25 -6.83 -16.95
N ALA A 174 1.17 -6.83 -15.98
CA ALA A 174 2.58 -6.48 -16.20
C ALA A 174 3.32 -7.47 -17.12
N ALA A 175 2.92 -8.74 -17.16
CA ALA A 175 3.47 -9.71 -18.12
C ALA A 175 2.97 -9.46 -19.54
N GLY A 176 1.70 -9.08 -19.70
CA GLY A 176 1.14 -8.68 -20.99
C GLY A 176 1.88 -7.49 -21.60
N GLU A 177 2.14 -6.46 -20.80
CA GLU A 177 2.90 -5.29 -21.25
C GLU A 177 4.32 -5.66 -21.70
N ARG A 178 5.06 -6.45 -20.90
CA ARG A 178 6.42 -6.91 -21.25
C ARG A 178 6.46 -7.78 -22.50
N ALA A 179 5.36 -8.47 -22.83
CA ALA A 179 5.21 -9.28 -24.03
C ALA A 179 4.80 -8.46 -25.28
N GLY A 180 4.69 -7.14 -25.15
CA GLY A 180 4.41 -6.19 -26.24
C GLY A 180 3.09 -5.43 -26.07
N GLY A 181 2.20 -5.88 -25.17
CA GLY A 181 0.93 -5.23 -24.91
C GLY A 181 0.09 -4.96 -26.17
N GLN A 182 -0.54 -3.80 -26.20
CA GLN A 182 -1.25 -3.30 -27.37
C GLN A 182 -0.36 -2.45 -28.29
N THR A 183 -0.67 -2.43 -29.59
CA THR A 183 0.16 -1.74 -30.59
C THR A 183 -0.05 -0.22 -30.65
N THR A 184 -1.05 0.31 -29.95
CA THR A 184 -1.42 1.73 -30.01
C THR A 184 -0.85 2.58 -28.87
N GLY A 185 -0.09 1.98 -27.95
CA GLY A 185 0.48 2.68 -26.79
C GLY A 185 -0.18 2.26 -25.48
N ARG A 186 -0.16 3.14 -24.49
CA ARG A 186 -0.74 2.93 -23.15
C ARG A 186 -1.10 4.27 -22.53
N GLU A 187 -2.21 4.31 -21.80
CA GLU A 187 -2.68 5.54 -21.17
C GLU A 187 -3.35 5.31 -19.82
N SER A 188 -4.21 4.30 -19.68
CA SER A 188 -4.93 4.05 -18.42
C SER A 188 -4.94 2.58 -18.04
N ALA A 189 -5.04 2.32 -16.73
CA ALA A 189 -5.14 0.97 -16.17
C ALA A 189 -5.97 0.96 -14.89
N ALA A 190 -6.59 -0.18 -14.59
CA ALA A 190 -7.38 -0.35 -13.37
C ALA A 190 -7.23 -1.75 -12.76
N LEU A 191 -7.40 -1.80 -11.43
CA LEU A 191 -7.49 -3.02 -10.64
C LEU A 191 -8.74 -2.94 -9.76
N LEU A 192 -9.67 -3.86 -10.00
CA LEU A 192 -10.92 -4.01 -9.27
C LEU A 192 -10.91 -5.38 -8.57
N VAL A 193 -11.03 -5.41 -7.25
CA VAL A 193 -11.23 -6.67 -6.51
C VAL A 193 -12.35 -6.46 -5.49
N ARG A 194 -13.30 -7.39 -5.47
CA ARG A 194 -14.38 -7.45 -4.48
C ARG A 194 -14.22 -8.72 -3.65
N THR A 195 -14.33 -8.54 -2.34
CA THR A 195 -14.12 -9.57 -1.31
C THR A 195 -15.40 -9.76 -0.50
N THR A 196 -15.52 -10.89 0.20
CA THR A 196 -16.70 -11.16 1.04
C THR A 196 -16.79 -10.23 2.25
N ASP A 197 -15.68 -9.66 2.68
CA ASP A 197 -15.61 -8.71 3.80
C ASP A 197 -15.97 -7.28 3.38
N GLY A 198 -15.95 -6.99 2.08
CA GLY A 198 -16.30 -5.69 1.52
C GLY A 198 -15.30 -4.58 1.87
N TRP A 199 -15.77 -3.34 1.92
CA TRP A 199 -14.95 -2.20 2.32
C TRP A 199 -14.54 -2.30 3.80
N PRO A 200 -13.26 -2.04 4.18
CA PRO A 200 -12.18 -1.42 3.39
C PRO A 200 -11.19 -2.40 2.75
N ILE A 201 -11.52 -3.68 2.61
CA ILE A 201 -10.66 -4.72 1.99
C ILE A 201 -10.85 -4.77 0.46
N ASP A 202 -12.01 -4.34 -0.02
CA ASP A 202 -12.25 -4.16 -1.45
C ASP A 202 -11.26 -3.17 -2.08
N ILE A 203 -10.85 -3.49 -3.32
CA ILE A 203 -9.88 -2.73 -4.09
C ILE A 203 -10.60 -2.12 -5.29
N ASP A 204 -10.50 -0.80 -5.44
CA ASP A 204 -10.89 -0.08 -6.64
C ASP A 204 -9.80 0.98 -6.88
N LEU A 205 -8.76 0.58 -7.62
CA LEU A 205 -7.61 1.42 -7.92
C LEU A 205 -7.61 1.72 -9.41
N ARG A 206 -7.51 3.01 -9.75
CA ARG A 206 -7.58 3.50 -11.13
C ARG A 206 -6.44 4.46 -11.39
N VAL A 207 -5.79 4.25 -12.52
CA VAL A 207 -4.91 5.21 -13.16
C VAL A 207 -5.61 5.63 -14.43
N ASP A 208 -6.30 6.76 -14.38
CA ASP A 208 -7.12 7.21 -15.51
C ASP A 208 -6.29 7.81 -16.64
N HIS A 209 -5.07 8.26 -16.34
CA HIS A 209 -4.07 8.71 -17.32
C HIS A 209 -2.66 8.64 -16.72
N ALA A 210 -1.72 8.00 -17.42
CA ALA A 210 -0.28 8.04 -17.16
C ALA A 210 0.51 7.54 -18.39
N SER A 211 1.76 7.97 -18.52
CA SER A 211 2.69 7.44 -19.55
C SER A 211 3.10 5.98 -19.29
N ASP A 212 3.05 5.55 -18.03
CA ASP A 212 3.26 4.18 -17.57
C ASP A 212 2.16 3.82 -16.55
N PRO A 213 0.95 3.44 -17.03
CA PRO A 213 -0.19 3.21 -16.16
C PRO A 213 -0.06 1.95 -15.30
N ILE A 214 0.68 0.92 -15.74
CA ILE A 214 0.92 -0.28 -14.92
C ILE A 214 1.88 0.02 -13.77
N ALA A 215 2.96 0.77 -14.00
CA ALA A 215 3.85 1.16 -12.91
C ALA A 215 3.11 2.05 -11.89
N ALA A 216 2.31 3.01 -12.36
CA ALA A 216 1.48 3.85 -11.51
C ALA A 216 0.44 3.03 -10.72
N LEU A 217 -0.23 2.06 -11.36
CA LEU A 217 -1.21 1.19 -10.71
C LEU A 217 -0.56 0.28 -9.67
N THR A 218 0.64 -0.22 -9.95
CA THR A 218 1.46 -0.99 -9.00
C THR A 218 1.84 -0.16 -7.78
N SER A 219 2.19 1.12 -7.98
CA SER A 219 2.45 2.06 -6.89
C SER A 219 1.20 2.31 -6.03
N LEU A 220 0.02 2.48 -6.64
CA LEU A 220 -1.26 2.58 -5.91
C LEU A 220 -1.55 1.32 -5.09
N TYR A 221 -1.31 0.13 -5.65
CA TYR A 221 -1.47 -1.12 -4.93
C TYR A 221 -0.49 -1.21 -3.74
N GLY A 222 0.76 -0.79 -3.93
CA GLY A 222 1.74 -0.69 -2.84
C GLY A 222 1.26 0.19 -1.68
N GLN A 223 0.64 1.34 -1.99
CA GLN A 223 0.03 2.22 -0.97
C GLN A 223 -1.15 1.55 -0.26
N TYR A 224 -2.03 0.87 -1.01
CA TYR A 224 -3.13 0.09 -0.43
C TYR A 224 -2.61 -1.00 0.52
N ALA A 225 -1.65 -1.81 0.06
CA ALA A 225 -1.07 -2.90 0.85
C ALA A 225 -0.34 -2.38 2.10
N ALA A 226 0.42 -1.27 1.97
CA ALA A 226 1.04 -0.59 3.11
C ALA A 226 0.01 -0.14 4.15
N ARG A 227 -1.15 0.38 3.71
CA ARG A 227 -2.23 0.74 4.61
C ARG A 227 -2.79 -0.47 5.36
N GLN A 228 -2.98 -1.60 4.67
CA GLN A 228 -3.47 -2.83 5.31
C GLN A 228 -2.48 -3.33 6.36
N ASP A 229 -1.18 -3.34 6.06
CA ASP A 229 -0.14 -3.71 7.03
C ASP A 229 -0.13 -2.79 8.27
N ILE A 230 -0.31 -1.48 8.08
CA ILE A 230 -0.39 -0.52 9.20
C ILE A 230 -1.64 -0.77 10.07
N VAL A 231 -2.78 -1.09 9.46
CA VAL A 231 -4.00 -1.46 10.18
C VAL A 231 -3.77 -2.74 10.98
N ALA A 232 -3.16 -3.76 10.36
CA ALA A 232 -2.80 -5.01 11.03
C ALA A 232 -1.79 -4.78 12.16
N ALA A 233 -0.82 -3.88 11.97
CA ALA A 233 0.16 -3.50 12.99
C ALA A 233 -0.52 -2.87 14.21
N ARG A 234 -1.50 -1.99 14.01
CA ARG A 234 -2.31 -1.43 15.12
C ARG A 234 -3.12 -2.49 15.86
N GLN A 235 -3.71 -3.42 15.12
CA GLN A 235 -4.44 -4.52 15.74
C GLN A 235 -3.51 -5.42 16.57
N ALA A 236 -2.33 -5.74 16.03
CA ALA A 236 -1.29 -6.47 16.74
C ALA A 236 -0.82 -5.72 18.00
N ALA A 237 -0.59 -4.40 17.90
CA ALA A 237 -0.24 -3.55 19.03
C ALA A 237 -1.29 -3.61 20.15
N ARG A 238 -2.59 -3.50 19.81
CA ARG A 238 -3.68 -3.62 20.80
C ARG A 238 -3.76 -4.98 21.49
N ARG A 239 -3.24 -6.04 20.85
CA ARG A 239 -3.15 -7.38 21.43
C ARG A 239 -1.84 -7.64 22.18
N GLY A 240 -0.94 -6.66 22.27
CA GLY A 240 0.38 -6.82 22.87
C GLY A 240 1.41 -7.54 21.97
N GLU A 241 1.08 -7.79 20.70
CA GLU A 241 1.95 -8.47 19.73
C GLU A 241 2.98 -7.48 19.12
N PHE A 242 3.81 -6.84 19.94
CA PHE A 242 4.65 -5.72 19.53
C PHE A 242 5.70 -6.05 18.47
N GLU A 243 6.32 -7.23 18.53
CA GLU A 243 7.28 -7.68 17.49
C GLU A 243 6.59 -7.88 16.15
N ARG A 244 5.38 -8.46 16.16
CA ARG A 244 4.58 -8.61 14.94
C ARG A 244 4.20 -7.26 14.37
N ALA A 245 3.78 -6.32 15.23
CA ALA A 245 3.47 -4.96 14.82
C ALA A 245 4.68 -4.30 14.17
N ALA A 246 5.87 -4.38 14.78
CA ALA A 246 7.10 -3.82 14.22
C ALA A 246 7.44 -4.41 12.84
N ASN A 247 7.35 -5.73 12.67
CA ASN A 247 7.59 -6.38 11.37
C ASN A 247 6.60 -5.94 10.29
N LEU A 248 5.32 -5.78 10.65
CA LEU A 248 4.30 -5.25 9.74
C LEU A 248 4.61 -3.80 9.32
N LEU A 249 5.09 -2.96 10.25
CA LEU A 249 5.46 -1.58 9.92
C LEU A 249 6.64 -1.52 8.94
N ILE A 250 7.66 -2.36 9.12
CA ILE A 250 8.79 -2.49 8.18
C ILE A 250 8.29 -2.87 6.79
N GLY A 251 7.42 -3.88 6.72
CA GLY A 251 6.78 -4.31 5.48
C GLY A 251 5.95 -3.20 4.83
N ALA A 252 5.20 -2.43 5.61
CA ALA A 252 4.35 -1.35 5.11
C ALA A 252 5.15 -0.25 4.42
N VAL A 253 6.19 0.26 5.08
CA VAL A 253 6.97 1.38 4.55
C VAL A 253 7.83 0.96 3.35
N ALA A 254 8.23 -0.32 3.27
CA ALA A 254 8.91 -0.88 2.11
C ALA A 254 8.00 -1.01 0.88
N LYS A 255 6.70 -1.24 1.07
CA LYS A 255 5.70 -1.31 -0.02
C LYS A 255 5.34 0.06 -0.61
N ALA A 256 5.47 1.13 0.18
CA ALA A 256 5.09 2.48 -0.24
C ALA A 256 6.12 3.55 0.21
N PRO A 257 7.39 3.45 -0.22
CA PRO A 257 8.46 4.33 0.28
C PRO A 257 8.28 5.79 -0.14
N ALA A 258 7.65 6.05 -1.28
CA ALA A 258 7.36 7.40 -1.79
C ALA A 258 6.02 7.97 -1.28
N TRP A 259 5.35 7.29 -0.33
CA TRP A 259 4.09 7.75 0.24
C TRP A 259 4.31 8.27 1.66
N PRO A 260 4.47 9.60 1.87
CA PRO A 260 4.80 10.15 3.19
C PRO A 260 3.79 9.73 4.27
N ARG A 261 2.52 9.52 3.88
CA ARG A 261 1.45 9.08 4.80
C ARG A 261 1.73 7.73 5.44
N ALA A 262 2.29 6.76 4.71
CA ALA A 262 2.64 5.46 5.29
C ALA A 262 3.64 5.65 6.43
N TRP A 263 4.70 6.42 6.19
CA TRP A 263 5.73 6.71 7.17
C TRP A 263 5.17 7.38 8.43
N LEU A 264 4.31 8.39 8.30
CA LEU A 264 3.68 9.01 9.48
C LEU A 264 2.81 8.04 10.26
N GLN A 265 1.95 7.30 9.56
CA GLN A 265 1.05 6.37 10.25
C GLN A 265 1.86 5.27 10.94
N ALA A 266 2.95 4.80 10.33
CA ALA A 266 3.88 3.87 10.94
C ALA A 266 4.60 4.46 12.15
N ALA A 267 5.05 5.72 12.10
CA ALA A 267 5.68 6.39 13.23
C ALA A 267 4.78 6.45 14.47
N ARG A 268 3.49 6.75 14.26
CA ARG A 268 2.49 6.78 15.35
C ARG A 268 2.37 5.41 16.03
N VAL A 269 2.26 4.34 15.24
CA VAL A 269 2.17 2.97 15.77
C VAL A 269 3.48 2.56 16.43
N ALA A 270 4.63 2.96 15.89
CA ALA A 270 5.93 2.68 16.48
C ALA A 270 6.08 3.27 17.89
N ILE A 271 5.48 4.43 18.17
CA ILE A 271 5.38 4.96 19.54
C ILE A 271 4.48 4.08 20.42
N GLU A 272 3.31 3.67 19.93
CA GLU A 272 2.35 2.82 20.67
C GLU A 272 2.98 1.49 21.12
N ILE A 273 3.89 0.93 20.32
CA ILE A 273 4.61 -0.33 20.62
C ILE A 273 5.97 -0.12 21.29
N GLU A 274 6.21 1.07 21.85
CA GLU A 274 7.44 1.42 22.58
C GLU A 274 8.72 1.22 21.75
N ARG A 275 8.69 1.62 20.47
CA ARG A 275 9.84 1.62 19.54
C ARG A 275 10.20 3.06 19.10
N PRO A 276 10.68 3.92 20.01
CA PRO A 276 10.94 5.33 19.72
C PRO A 276 12.00 5.57 18.64
N GLN A 277 13.02 4.72 18.54
CA GLN A 277 14.04 4.85 17.48
C GLN A 277 13.42 4.61 16.10
N LEU A 278 12.54 3.62 15.98
CA LEU A 278 11.82 3.32 14.74
C LEU A 278 10.87 4.46 14.37
N ALA A 279 10.14 4.99 15.36
CA ALA A 279 9.28 6.15 15.17
C ALA A 279 10.07 7.35 14.63
N LEU A 280 11.25 7.64 15.17
CA LEU A 280 12.11 8.73 14.72
C LEU A 280 12.60 8.53 13.27
N GLN A 281 12.99 7.32 12.89
CA GLN A 281 13.38 6.99 11.52
C GLN A 281 12.23 7.22 10.54
N TYR A 282 11.01 6.81 10.91
CA TYR A 282 9.82 7.00 10.09
C TYR A 282 9.40 8.47 9.98
N LEU A 283 9.49 9.24 11.07
CA LEU A 283 9.27 10.69 11.03
C LEU A 283 10.28 11.38 10.11
N ALA A 284 11.56 11.02 10.20
CA ALA A 284 12.59 11.55 9.31
C ALA A 284 12.27 11.31 7.83
N ALA A 285 11.86 10.09 7.48
CA ALA A 285 11.47 9.73 6.12
C ALA A 285 10.21 10.47 5.65
N ALA A 286 9.23 10.68 6.55
CA ALA A 286 8.02 11.43 6.23
C ALA A 286 8.31 12.92 5.99
N PHE A 287 9.08 13.55 6.87
CA PHE A 287 9.38 14.98 6.79
C PHE A 287 10.31 15.34 5.64
N ALA A 288 11.20 14.44 5.24
CA ALA A 288 12.02 14.61 4.04
C ALA A 288 11.16 14.71 2.76
N GLN A 289 9.98 14.10 2.74
CA GLN A 289 9.06 14.12 1.60
C GLN A 289 8.01 15.23 1.71
N ASN A 290 7.59 15.58 2.93
CA ASN A 290 6.62 16.64 3.18
C ASN A 290 6.90 17.34 4.52
N ASP A 291 7.64 18.45 4.48
CA ASP A 291 8.04 19.17 5.68
C ASP A 291 6.87 19.85 6.41
N ALA A 292 5.79 20.19 5.71
CA ALA A 292 4.61 20.82 6.32
C ALA A 292 3.96 19.94 7.40
N TRP A 293 4.17 18.62 7.33
CA TRP A 293 3.66 17.68 8.32
C TRP A 293 4.37 17.76 9.66
N ARG A 294 5.58 18.32 9.70
CA ARG A 294 6.33 18.57 10.94
C ARG A 294 5.50 19.37 11.94
N ALA A 295 4.93 20.49 11.49
CA ALA A 295 4.11 21.36 12.35
C ALA A 295 2.82 20.67 12.84
N VAL A 296 2.22 19.82 12.00
CA VAL A 296 0.97 19.11 12.33
C VAL A 296 1.21 17.93 13.27
N GLU A 297 2.31 17.20 13.09
CA GLU A 297 2.60 15.99 13.87
C GLU A 297 3.16 16.25 15.25
N LEU A 298 3.96 17.32 15.40
CA LEU A 298 4.77 17.54 16.60
C LEU A 298 4.04 18.36 17.68
N GLY A 299 2.74 18.61 17.52
CA GLY A 299 1.96 19.54 18.35
C GLY A 299 1.03 18.94 19.42
N ALA A 300 1.19 17.68 19.85
CA ALA A 300 0.21 17.05 20.76
C ALA A 300 0.79 16.03 21.76
N GLY A 301 2.06 16.15 22.15
CA GLY A 301 2.69 15.27 23.14
C GLY A 301 2.87 13.79 22.72
N ARG A 302 2.32 13.37 21.58
CA ARG A 302 2.40 11.99 21.05
C ARG A 302 3.83 11.46 21.01
N TYR A 303 4.76 12.31 20.61
CA TYR A 303 6.18 11.95 20.48
C TYR A 303 7.00 12.39 21.69
N ALA A 304 6.37 12.57 22.86
CA ALA A 304 7.03 12.94 24.10
C ALA A 304 8.26 12.06 24.35
N ALA A 305 8.14 10.73 24.18
CA ALA A 305 9.23 9.76 24.32
C ALA A 305 10.48 10.03 23.44
N LEU A 306 10.35 10.84 22.39
CA LEU A 306 11.46 11.27 21.53
C LEU A 306 12.13 12.56 22.01
N GLY A 307 11.55 13.30 22.96
CA GLY A 307 12.03 14.62 23.41
C GLY A 307 13.46 14.63 23.97
N ALA A 308 13.94 13.49 24.46
CA ALA A 308 15.32 13.31 24.90
C ALA A 308 16.27 12.81 23.78
N ASN A 309 15.78 12.48 22.59
CA ASN A 309 16.64 12.00 21.51
C ASN A 309 17.28 13.20 20.77
N PRO A 310 18.62 13.30 20.68
CA PRO A 310 19.29 14.41 20.00
C PRO A 310 18.90 14.58 18.52
N LEU A 311 18.58 13.47 17.83
CA LEU A 311 18.15 13.53 16.43
C LEU A 311 16.73 14.08 16.29
N PHE A 312 15.89 13.93 17.31
CA PHE A 312 14.54 14.52 17.32
C PHE A 312 14.61 16.05 17.32
N ALA A 313 15.61 16.64 17.99
CA ALA A 313 15.84 18.08 18.03
C ALA A 313 16.08 18.72 16.64
N ARG A 314 16.39 17.93 15.60
CA ARG A 314 16.48 18.43 14.22
C ARG A 314 15.13 18.71 13.58
N TYR A 315 14.06 18.15 14.15
CA TYR A 315 12.71 18.21 13.60
C TYR A 315 11.74 19.08 14.41
N VAL A 316 12.10 19.48 15.63
CA VAL A 316 11.29 20.34 16.50
C VAL A 316 12.03 21.63 16.82
N ASP A 317 11.28 22.71 17.05
CA ASP A 317 11.85 23.91 17.66
C ASP A 317 12.06 23.72 19.18
N ASP A 318 12.69 24.71 19.83
CA ASP A 318 13.00 24.65 21.26
C ASP A 318 11.74 24.59 22.14
N ALA A 319 10.66 25.26 21.75
CA ALA A 319 9.42 25.25 22.50
C ALA A 319 8.73 23.88 22.42
N GLN A 320 8.62 23.31 21.23
CA GLN A 320 8.08 21.98 20.96
C GLN A 320 8.91 20.88 21.63
N ARG A 321 10.24 21.01 21.58
CA ARG A 321 11.16 20.09 22.27
C ARG A 321 10.98 20.13 23.78
N ASN A 322 10.87 21.33 24.35
CA ASN A 322 10.67 21.51 25.79
C ASN A 322 9.28 21.05 26.23
N ALA A 323 8.24 21.27 25.42
CA ALA A 323 6.89 20.73 25.63
C ALA A 323 6.88 19.20 25.60
N ALA A 324 7.49 18.57 24.58
CA ALA A 324 7.62 17.12 24.50
C ALA A 324 8.36 16.53 25.71
N LEU A 325 9.39 17.22 26.21
CA LEU A 325 10.07 16.80 27.44
C LEU A 325 9.20 17.00 28.69
N ALA A 326 8.42 18.09 28.77
CA ALA A 326 7.48 18.30 29.87
C ALA A 326 6.40 17.21 29.91
N ASP A 327 5.84 16.84 28.76
CA ASP A 327 4.88 15.75 28.62
C ASP A 327 5.51 14.40 29.01
N LEU A 328 6.75 14.16 28.59
CA LEU A 328 7.50 12.97 28.94
C LEU A 328 7.70 12.87 30.46
N ARG A 329 8.03 14.00 31.12
CA ARG A 329 8.10 14.08 32.59
C ARG A 329 6.75 13.83 33.25
N ALA A 330 5.66 14.35 32.69
CA ALA A 330 4.32 14.23 33.25
C ALA A 330 3.76 12.80 33.17
N LEU A 331 3.92 12.14 32.02
CA LEU A 331 3.59 10.71 31.84
C LEU A 331 4.38 9.83 32.81
N ASP A 332 5.63 10.19 33.05
CA ASP A 332 6.57 9.41 33.86
C ASP A 332 6.45 9.73 35.37
N ALA A 333 5.96 10.92 35.75
CA ALA A 333 5.57 11.25 37.13
C ALA A 333 4.43 10.35 37.67
N GLN A 334 3.70 9.67 36.78
CA GLN A 334 2.75 8.61 37.12
C GLN A 334 3.33 7.19 36.94
N ALA A 335 4.50 7.06 36.31
CA ALA A 335 5.10 5.78 35.97
C ALA A 335 5.96 5.19 37.12
N PRO A 336 6.13 3.85 37.17
CA PRO A 336 7.01 3.17 38.11
C PRO A 336 8.48 3.63 37.97
N ALA A 337 9.26 3.55 39.05
CA ALA A 337 10.63 4.07 39.10
C ALA A 337 11.60 3.51 38.02
N ALA A 338 11.31 2.33 37.45
CA ALA A 338 12.10 1.76 36.35
C ALA A 338 11.92 2.53 35.02
N ALA A 339 10.73 3.08 34.76
CA ALA A 339 10.45 3.92 33.59
C ALA A 339 11.18 5.27 33.72
N ARG A 340 11.14 5.87 34.92
CA ARG A 340 11.88 7.08 35.29
C ARG A 340 13.37 6.98 35.10
N ALA A 341 13.94 5.84 35.48
CA ALA A 341 15.35 5.57 35.24
C ALA A 341 15.69 5.53 33.73
N SER A 342 14.80 5.01 32.90
CA SER A 342 15.00 4.94 31.44
C SER A 342 14.90 6.31 30.77
N LEU A 343 14.00 7.18 31.23
CA LEU A 343 13.95 8.58 30.80
C LEU A 343 15.22 9.34 31.20
N ALA A 344 15.57 9.29 32.49
CA ALA A 344 16.75 9.98 32.99
C ALA A 344 18.03 9.54 32.26
N ALA A 345 18.15 8.26 31.89
CA ALA A 345 19.28 7.76 31.10
C ALA A 345 19.36 8.45 29.73
N ARG A 346 18.22 8.52 29.01
CA ARG A 346 18.14 9.23 27.72
C ARG A 346 18.47 10.71 27.85
N LEU A 347 18.08 11.36 28.95
CA LEU A 347 18.40 12.76 29.21
C LEU A 347 19.89 13.00 29.46
N VAL A 348 20.56 12.07 30.14
CA VAL A 348 22.03 12.13 30.29
C VAL A 348 22.73 11.97 28.94
N GLU A 349 22.31 10.98 28.13
CA GLU A 349 22.83 10.79 26.76
C GLU A 349 22.62 12.03 25.88
N ALA A 350 21.53 12.75 26.10
CA ALA A 350 21.21 14.00 25.41
C ALA A 350 21.97 15.23 25.90
N GLN A 351 22.96 15.06 26.79
CA GLN A 351 23.68 16.14 27.46
C GLN A 351 22.78 17.09 28.28
N ARG A 352 21.70 16.57 28.86
CA ARG A 352 20.77 17.30 29.74
C ARG A 352 20.73 16.73 31.16
N PRO A 353 21.89 16.65 31.86
CA PRO A 353 21.99 15.92 33.12
C PRO A 353 21.25 16.57 34.32
N ALA A 354 21.12 17.90 34.36
CA ALA A 354 20.31 18.57 35.39
C ALA A 354 18.83 18.14 35.32
N GLU A 355 18.33 17.99 34.10
CA GLU A 355 16.97 17.58 33.82
C GLU A 355 16.75 16.10 34.11
N ALA A 356 17.77 15.25 33.90
CA ALA A 356 17.76 13.85 34.31
C ALA A 356 17.58 13.70 35.83
N LEU A 357 18.26 14.53 36.63
CA LEU A 357 18.13 14.51 38.10
C LEU A 357 16.73 14.89 38.60
N GLY A 358 16.04 15.80 37.88
CA GLY A 358 14.67 16.22 38.22
C GLY A 358 13.60 15.16 37.94
N VAL A 359 13.87 14.19 37.07
CA VAL A 359 12.97 13.06 36.76
C VAL A 359 13.09 11.93 37.78
N LEU A 360 14.29 11.70 38.28
CA LEU A 360 14.56 10.60 39.20
C LEU A 360 13.90 10.85 40.56
N PRO A 361 13.26 9.83 41.17
CA PRO A 361 12.66 9.99 42.50
C PRO A 361 13.73 10.36 43.53
N ALA A 362 13.37 11.17 44.53
CA ALA A 362 14.30 11.67 45.55
C ALA A 362 15.09 10.54 46.25
N ARG A 363 14.52 9.33 46.30
CA ARG A 363 15.22 8.10 46.69
C ARG A 363 15.18 7.11 45.54
N ASP A 364 16.34 6.59 45.18
CA ASP A 364 16.46 5.56 44.17
C ASP A 364 15.78 4.27 44.63
N GLU A 365 14.87 3.73 43.83
CA GLU A 365 14.14 2.49 44.13
C GLU A 365 14.81 1.27 43.48
N THR A 366 15.62 1.50 42.44
CA THR A 366 16.33 0.45 41.71
C THR A 366 17.81 0.82 41.54
N SER A 367 18.67 -0.19 41.37
CA SER A 367 20.08 0.04 41.06
C SER A 367 20.26 0.80 39.73
N ARG A 368 19.33 0.62 38.78
CA ARG A 368 19.30 1.35 37.51
C ARG A 368 19.10 2.86 37.71
N SER A 369 18.15 3.27 38.56
CA SER A 369 17.92 4.70 38.81
C SER A 369 19.12 5.34 39.50
N ALA A 370 19.77 4.62 40.42
CA ALA A 370 21.00 5.06 41.07
C ALA A 370 22.18 5.22 40.09
N LEU A 371 22.37 4.27 39.18
CA LEU A 371 23.40 4.36 38.13
C LEU A 371 23.22 5.62 37.28
N VAL A 372 21.99 5.87 36.84
CA VAL A 372 21.67 7.04 36.02
C VAL A 372 21.84 8.35 36.80
N ARG A 373 21.50 8.37 38.10
CA ARG A 373 21.77 9.52 38.99
C ARG A 373 23.26 9.82 39.07
N ILE A 374 24.10 8.79 39.20
CA ILE A 374 25.56 8.92 39.27
C ILE A 374 26.09 9.51 37.95
N ASP A 375 25.62 9.00 36.80
CA ASP A 375 26.00 9.51 35.48
C ASP A 375 25.60 10.99 35.31
N ALA A 376 24.39 11.36 35.72
CA ALA A 376 23.92 12.74 35.65
C ALA A 376 24.75 13.69 36.53
N LEU A 377 25.06 13.29 37.77
CA LEU A 377 25.91 14.10 38.67
C LEU A 377 27.33 14.26 38.11
N ALA A 378 27.91 13.19 37.55
CA ALA A 378 29.22 13.23 36.92
C ALA A 378 29.23 14.18 35.71
N ALA A 379 28.21 14.10 34.85
CA ALA A 379 28.08 14.97 33.68
C ALA A 379 27.87 16.47 34.03
N LEU A 380 27.42 16.78 35.25
CA LEU A 380 27.34 18.15 35.78
C LEU A 380 28.64 18.63 36.45
N GLY A 381 29.68 17.80 36.52
CA GLY A 381 30.90 18.10 37.27
C GLY A 381 30.76 17.96 38.79
N LEU A 382 29.66 17.38 39.30
CA LEU A 382 29.40 17.18 40.72
C LEU A 382 30.05 15.88 41.23
N ALA A 383 31.37 15.76 41.08
CA ALA A 383 32.13 14.55 41.36
C ALA A 383 32.02 14.07 42.82
N ARG A 384 31.87 14.98 43.78
CA ARG A 384 31.68 14.63 45.21
C ARG A 384 30.33 13.96 45.44
N ASP A 385 29.28 14.46 44.81
CA ASP A 385 27.93 13.94 44.96
C ASP A 385 27.79 12.61 44.22
N ALA A 386 28.36 12.49 43.02
CA ALA A 386 28.40 11.24 42.26
C ALA A 386 29.07 10.11 43.07
N ARG A 387 30.22 10.37 43.70
CA ARG A 387 30.92 9.41 44.58
C ARG A 387 30.11 9.04 45.81
N THR A 388 29.43 10.02 46.41
CA THR A 388 28.55 9.79 47.56
C THR A 388 27.38 8.88 47.18
N GLN A 389 26.73 9.14 46.04
CA GLN A 389 25.65 8.31 45.52
C GLN A 389 26.13 6.91 45.14
N LEU A 390 27.30 6.76 44.52
CA LEU A 390 27.89 5.45 44.22
C LEU A 390 28.12 4.61 45.47
N ARG A 391 28.63 5.23 46.56
CA ARG A 391 28.82 4.55 47.84
C ARG A 391 27.49 4.10 48.46
N LEU A 392 26.47 4.95 48.43
CA LEU A 392 25.14 4.61 48.94
C LEU A 392 24.49 3.50 48.11
N ALA A 393 24.60 3.56 46.79
CA ALA A 393 24.04 2.57 45.88
C ALA A 393 24.69 1.19 46.06
N ARG A 394 26.02 1.11 46.20
CA ARG A 394 26.73 -0.16 46.49
C ARG A 394 26.29 -0.78 47.81
N LYS A 395 26.06 0.03 48.85
CA LYS A 395 25.57 -0.47 50.14
C LYS A 395 24.16 -1.05 50.01
N ARG A 396 23.33 -0.46 49.16
CA ARG A 396 21.93 -0.86 48.99
C ARG A 396 21.73 -2.03 48.01
N TRP A 397 22.57 -2.13 46.98
CA TRP A 397 22.55 -3.18 45.97
C TRP A 397 23.95 -3.79 45.77
N PRO A 398 24.46 -4.55 46.75
CA PRO A 398 25.83 -5.07 46.74
C PRO A 398 26.10 -6.05 45.60
N ASP A 399 25.08 -6.75 45.09
CA ASP A 399 25.22 -7.76 44.04
C ASP A 399 25.14 -7.20 42.60
N ASP A 400 24.89 -5.89 42.43
CA ASP A 400 24.80 -5.29 41.09
C ASP A 400 26.19 -5.02 40.50
N ARG A 401 26.59 -5.88 39.56
CA ARG A 401 27.92 -5.84 38.91
C ARG A 401 28.25 -4.51 38.24
N ARG A 402 27.24 -3.74 37.79
CA ARG A 402 27.44 -2.43 37.14
C ARG A 402 27.87 -1.36 38.14
N LEU A 403 27.41 -1.45 39.39
CA LEU A 403 27.82 -0.55 40.46
C LEU A 403 29.22 -0.89 40.97
N SER A 404 29.58 -2.17 41.05
CA SER A 404 30.94 -2.59 41.42
C SER A 404 31.99 -2.27 40.35
N ALA A 405 31.60 -2.25 39.07
CA ALA A 405 32.52 -1.96 37.97
C ALA A 405 32.93 -0.47 37.82
N ARG A 406 32.23 0.47 38.48
CA ARG A 406 32.55 1.91 38.37
C ARG A 406 33.76 2.31 39.25
N SER A 407 34.71 3.05 38.69
CA SER A 407 35.87 3.56 39.44
C SER A 407 35.51 4.73 40.36
N HIS A 408 36.38 5.03 41.33
CA HIS A 408 36.24 6.13 42.29
C HIS A 408 36.84 7.46 41.81
N GLU A 409 37.40 7.48 40.60
CA GLU A 409 37.99 8.66 39.96
C GLU A 409 36.89 9.58 39.45
#